data_AF-A0A3M2S3L4-F1
#
_entry.id   AF-A0A3M2S3L4-F1
#
_cell.length_a   1.000
_cell.length_b   1.000
_cell.length_c   1.000
_cell.angle_alpha   90.00
_cell.angle_beta   90.00
_cell.angle_gamma   90.00
#
_symmetry.space_group_name_H-M   'P 1'
#
loop_
_entity.id
_entity.type
_entity.pdbx_description
1 polymer ?
#
loop_
_entity_poly.entity_id
_entity_poly.type
_entity_poly.pdbx_seq_one_letter_code
_entity_poly.pdbx_strand_id
1 'polypeptide(L)'
;MCYTIHYVVDCTDCGYRQRLGGPMRQICLVAAQGKPCRMHQNYESRDQHVCGSCLQEQKEREEKARKEAERKRIEEEAAAKKKEEDEIQVQNIMRQLARLRQ
;
A
#
# COMPACT_ATOMS: atom_id res chain seq x y z
N MET A 1 32.51 28.57 12.83
CA MET A 1 31.04 28.54 12.88
C MET A 1 30.60 27.15 12.47
N CYS A 2 29.78 26.45 13.25
CA CYS A 2 29.29 25.11 12.92
C CYS A 2 27.91 25.23 12.27
N TYR A 3 27.67 24.50 11.17
CA TYR A 3 26.37 24.45 10.52
C TYR A 3 25.81 23.04 10.55
N THR A 4 24.50 22.94 10.77
CA THR A 4 23.74 21.70 10.65
C THR A 4 23.24 21.56 9.22
N ILE A 5 23.60 20.46 8.55
CA ILE A 5 23.04 20.12 7.24
C ILE A 5 21.76 19.31 7.48
N HIS A 6 20.66 19.75 6.86
CA HIS A 6 19.40 18.99 6.84
C HIS A 6 19.25 18.32 5.48
N TYR A 7 18.94 17.03 5.45
CA TYR A 7 18.51 16.37 4.22
C TYR A 7 17.06 16.70 3.93
N VAL A 8 16.82 17.23 2.73
CA VAL A 8 15.51 17.57 2.25
C VAL A 8 15.23 16.70 1.03
N VAL A 9 14.17 15.90 1.10
CA VAL A 9 13.71 15.04 0.01
C VAL A 9 12.28 15.39 -0.33
N ASP A 10 11.93 15.30 -1.60
CA ASP A 10 10.55 15.50 -2.06
C ASP A 10 9.91 14.12 -2.23
N CYS A 11 8.68 13.96 -1.71
CA CYS A 11 7.91 12.73 -1.89
C CYS A 11 7.59 12.53 -3.37
N THR A 12 7.79 11.31 -3.87
CA THR A 12 7.55 10.99 -5.29
C THR A 12 6.06 11.01 -5.63
N ASP A 13 5.20 10.60 -4.69
CA ASP A 13 3.76 10.46 -4.92
C ASP A 13 2.99 11.78 -4.83
N CYS A 14 3.38 12.65 -3.90
CA CYS A 14 2.63 13.88 -3.60
C CYS A 14 3.47 15.15 -3.65
N GLY A 15 4.77 15.07 -3.94
CA GLY A 15 5.68 16.22 -3.96
C GLY A 15 5.95 16.83 -2.58
N TYR A 16 5.40 16.27 -1.51
CA TYR A 16 5.56 16.82 -0.16
C TYR A 16 7.02 16.73 0.28
N ARG A 17 7.58 17.90 0.60
CA ARG A 17 8.96 18.07 1.02
C ARG A 17 9.15 17.65 2.47
N GLN A 18 9.99 16.64 2.70
CA GLN A 18 10.28 16.08 4.00
C GLN A 18 11.72 16.31 4.41
N ARG A 19 11.92 16.56 5.71
CA ARG A 19 13.25 16.55 6.33
C ARG A 19 13.49 15.15 6.90
N LEU A 20 14.43 14.40 6.31
CA LEU A 20 14.76 13.06 6.79
C LEU A 20 15.81 13.13 7.90
N GLY A 21 15.43 12.68 9.11
CA GLY A 21 16.33 12.33 10.20
C GLY A 21 17.14 13.48 10.80
N GLY A 22 17.72 13.23 11.98
CA GLY A 22 18.48 14.20 12.76
C GLY A 22 19.75 14.72 12.05
N PRO A 23 20.45 15.70 12.65
CA PRO A 23 21.60 16.36 12.04
C PRO A 23 22.70 15.35 11.69
N MET A 24 22.86 15.02 10.40
CA MET A 24 23.96 14.17 9.96
C MET A 24 25.21 15.04 9.83
N ARG A 25 26.12 14.89 10.81
CA ARG A 25 27.43 15.54 10.94
C ARG A 25 27.39 17.05 11.16
N GLN A 26 27.77 17.49 12.37
CA GLN A 26 28.29 18.83 12.57
C GLN A 26 29.61 18.96 11.80
N ILE A 27 29.60 19.69 10.69
CA ILE A 27 30.84 20.06 10.01
C ILE A 27 31.41 21.27 10.75
N CYS A 28 32.43 21.04 11.56
CA CYS A 28 33.28 22.12 12.07
C CYS A 28 34.13 22.63 10.89
N LEU A 29 33.65 23.70 10.22
CA LEU A 29 34.49 24.49 9.32
C LEU A 29 35.57 25.18 10.17
N VAL A 30 36.70 24.49 10.41
CA VAL A 30 37.96 25.19 10.62
C VAL A 30 38.19 25.93 9.32
N ALA A 31 38.15 27.26 9.37
CA ALA A 31 38.23 28.14 8.21
C ALA A 31 39.61 28.02 7.54
N ALA A 32 39.87 26.92 6.85
CA ALA A 32 40.94 26.82 5.87
C ALA A 32 40.40 27.43 4.58
N GLN A 33 40.54 28.75 4.47
CA GLN A 33 40.55 29.50 3.21
C GLN A 33 39.21 29.62 2.46
N GLY A 34 38.36 30.54 2.92
CA GLY A 34 37.64 31.51 2.06
C GLY A 34 36.81 31.04 0.86
N LYS A 35 36.53 29.74 0.69
CA LYS A 35 35.73 29.21 -0.43
C LYS A 35 34.34 28.82 0.10
N PRO A 36 33.25 29.18 -0.60
CA PRO A 36 31.91 28.75 -0.21
C PRO A 36 31.88 27.22 -0.25
N CYS A 37 31.51 26.62 0.89
CA CYS A 37 31.26 25.19 0.99
C CYS A 37 30.12 24.85 0.03
N ARG A 38 30.47 24.38 -1.18
CA ARG A 38 29.49 23.83 -2.11
C ARG A 38 28.98 22.55 -1.46
N MET A 39 27.80 22.63 -0.85
CA MET A 39 27.07 21.43 -0.45
C MET A 39 27.00 20.51 -1.66
N HIS A 40 27.69 19.38 -1.61
CA HIS A 40 27.43 18.30 -2.54
C HIS A 40 26.02 17.81 -2.22
N GLN A 41 25.08 18.08 -3.12
CA GLN A 41 23.82 17.36 -3.18
C GLN A 41 24.17 15.94 -3.61
N ASN A 42 24.55 15.10 -2.65
CA ASN A 42 24.65 13.67 -2.86
C ASN A 42 23.23 13.16 -3.10
N TYR A 43 22.69 13.33 -4.30
CA TYR A 43 21.55 12.52 -4.76
C TYR A 43 22.05 11.07 -4.96
N GLU A 44 22.58 10.45 -3.90
CA GLU A 44 22.86 9.02 -3.89
C GLU A 44 21.52 8.30 -3.78
N SER A 45 21.31 7.42 -4.77
CA SER A 45 20.21 6.47 -4.95
C SER A 45 18.80 7.06 -5.03
N ARG A 46 18.37 7.32 -6.27
CA ARG A 46 17.33 6.61 -7.05
C ARG A 46 16.29 5.70 -6.35
N ASP A 47 16.10 5.79 -5.04
CA ASP A 47 14.95 5.24 -4.35
C ASP A 47 13.90 6.34 -4.31
N GLN A 48 12.75 6.10 -4.95
CA GLN A 48 11.60 6.99 -4.91
C GLN A 48 11.17 7.13 -3.44
N HIS A 49 11.50 8.26 -2.80
CA HIS A 49 11.10 8.50 -1.42
C HIS A 49 9.58 8.68 -1.39
N VAL A 50 8.88 7.83 -0.67
CA VAL A 50 7.44 7.95 -0.42
C VAL A 50 7.24 8.39 1.02
N CYS A 51 6.48 9.48 1.21
CA CYS A 51 6.19 9.98 2.54
C CYS A 51 5.35 8.98 3.35
N GLY A 52 5.48 9.01 4.68
CA GLY A 52 4.71 8.12 5.56
C GLY A 52 3.20 8.17 5.33
N SER A 53 2.64 9.33 4.99
CA SER A 53 1.21 9.48 4.67
C SER A 53 0.81 8.72 3.40
N CYS A 54 1.51 8.93 2.28
CA CYS A 54 1.22 8.21 1.04
C CYS A 54 1.46 6.70 1.21
N LEU A 55 2.49 6.31 1.95
CA LEU A 55 2.74 4.91 2.27
C LEU A 55 1.59 4.28 3.09
N GLN A 56 1.01 5.03 4.03
CA GLN A 56 -0.14 4.57 4.80
C GLN A 56 -1.40 4.46 3.92
N GLU A 57 -1.68 5.45 3.08
CA GLU A 57 -2.82 5.41 2.16
C GLU A 57 -2.74 4.23 1.19
N GLN A 58 -1.53 3.91 0.68
CA GLN A 58 -1.33 2.73 -0.15
C GLN A 58 -1.66 1.43 0.61
N LYS A 59 -1.20 1.31 1.86
CA LYS A 59 -1.49 0.13 2.70
C LYS A 59 -2.98 -0.01 2.99
N GLU A 60 -3.68 1.09 3.30
CA GLU A 60 -5.13 1.07 3.55
C GLU A 60 -5.92 0.65 2.31
N ARG A 61 -5.50 1.09 1.11
CA ARG A 61 -6.11 0.66 -0.15
C ARG A 61 -5.87 -0.81 -0.44
N GLU A 62 -4.65 -1.30 -0.23
CA GLU A 62 -4.31 -2.72 -0.43
C GLU A 62 -5.09 -3.62 0.53
N GLU A 63 -5.17 -3.24 1.81
CA GLU A 63 -5.93 -3.99 2.81
C GLU A 63 -7.42 -4.02 2.47
N LYS A 64 -7.98 -2.88 2.05
CA LYS A 64 -9.38 -2.80 1.61
C LYS A 64 -9.64 -3.70 0.40
N ALA A 65 -8.76 -3.69 -0.60
CA ALA A 65 -8.88 -4.52 -1.78
C ALA A 65 -8.79 -6.02 -1.44
N ARG A 66 -7.89 -6.40 -0.52
CA ARG A 66 -7.79 -7.78 -0.02
C ARG A 66 -9.08 -8.24 0.66
N LYS A 67 -9.62 -7.42 1.57
CA LYS A 67 -10.88 -7.73 2.26
C LYS A 67 -12.07 -7.84 1.30
N GLU A 68 -12.14 -6.97 0.30
CA GLU A 68 -13.20 -7.03 -0.72
C GLU A 68 -13.07 -8.29 -1.60
N ALA A 69 -11.85 -8.65 -2.01
CA ALA A 69 -11.61 -9.85 -2.79
C ALA A 69 -11.97 -11.13 -2.02
N GLU A 70 -11.65 -11.17 -0.73
CA GLU A 70 -12.02 -12.30 0.14
C GLU A 70 -13.53 -12.40 0.35
N ARG A 71 -14.20 -11.27 0.59
CA ARG A 71 -15.66 -11.23 0.67
C ARG A 71 -16.33 -11.74 -0.62
N LYS A 72 -15.84 -11.30 -1.78
CA LYS A 72 -16.36 -11.78 -3.08
C LYS A 72 -16.20 -13.28 -3.25
N ARG A 73 -15.05 -13.85 -2.87
CA ARG A 73 -14.84 -15.31 -2.92
C ARG A 73 -15.83 -16.08 -2.06
N ILE A 74 -16.10 -15.60 -0.84
CA ILE A 74 -17.06 -16.23 0.07
C ILE A 74 -18.48 -16.12 -0.48
N GLU A 75 -18.85 -14.96 -1.03
CA GLU A 75 -20.16 -14.75 -1.65
C GLU A 75 -20.37 -15.65 -2.88
N GLU A 76 -19.35 -15.78 -3.73
CA GLU A 76 -19.37 -16.67 -4.90
C GLU A 76 -19.47 -18.15 -4.49
N GLU A 77 -18.72 -18.59 -3.48
CA GLU A 77 -18.79 -19.97 -2.97
C GLU A 77 -20.17 -20.26 -2.35
N ALA A 78 -20.72 -19.33 -1.58
CA ALA A 78 -22.06 -19.46 -1.00
C ALA A 78 -23.15 -19.50 -2.09
N ALA A 79 -23.03 -18.66 -3.12
CA ALA A 79 -23.95 -18.65 -4.25
C ALA A 79 -23.87 -19.95 -5.07
N ALA A 80 -22.67 -20.54 -5.23
CA ALA A 80 -22.49 -21.82 -5.90
C ALA A 80 -23.13 -22.97 -5.12
N LYS A 81 -22.91 -23.05 -3.80
CA LYS A 81 -23.54 -24.08 -2.94
C LYS A 81 -25.06 -24.00 -2.97
N LYS A 82 -25.62 -22.79 -2.90
CA LYS A 82 -27.07 -22.60 -2.96
C LYS A 82 -27.66 -23.12 -4.28
N LYS A 83 -26.99 -22.89 -5.41
CA LYS A 83 -27.42 -23.43 -6.71
C LYS A 83 -27.41 -24.96 -6.72
N GLU A 84 -26.38 -25.58 -6.16
CA GLU A 84 -26.29 -27.04 -6.05
C GLU A 84 -27.43 -27.60 -5.17
N GLU A 85 -27.71 -26.97 -4.03
CA GLU A 85 -28.82 -27.35 -3.15
C GLU A 85 -30.18 -27.19 -3.82
N ASP A 86 -30.42 -26.06 -4.50
CA ASP A 86 -31.65 -25.79 -5.25
C ASP A 86 -31.84 -26.82 -6.37
N GLU A 87 -30.79 -27.18 -7.12
CA GLU A 87 -30.83 -28.22 -8.16
C GLU A 87 -31.19 -29.60 -7.59
N ILE A 88 -30.58 -29.99 -6.46
CA ILE A 88 -30.88 -31.25 -5.77
C ILE A 88 -32.35 -31.26 -5.29
N GLN A 89 -32.82 -30.13 -4.74
CA GLN A 89 -34.20 -30.01 -4.28
C GLN A 89 -35.19 -30.15 -5.44
N VAL A 90 -34.93 -29.50 -6.58
CA VAL A 90 -35.77 -29.61 -7.78
C VAL A 90 -35.81 -31.06 -8.28
N GLN A 91 -34.67 -31.76 -8.34
CA GLN A 91 -34.65 -33.17 -8.75
C GLN A 91 -35.46 -34.06 -7.80
N ASN A 92 -35.39 -33.81 -6.49
CA ASN A 92 -36.16 -34.56 -5.50
C ASN A 92 -37.68 -34.32 -5.65
N ILE A 93 -38.11 -33.08 -5.87
CA ILE A 93 -39.51 -32.75 -6.13
C ILE A 93 -40.00 -33.45 -7.40
N MET A 94 -39.23 -33.40 -8.48
CA MET A 94 -39.58 -34.07 -9.75
C MET A 94 -39.71 -35.58 -9.58
N ARG A 95 -38.84 -36.21 -8.79
CA ARG A 95 -38.94 -37.64 -8.45
C ARG A 95 -40.19 -37.96 -7.64
N GLN A 96 -40.59 -37.11 -6.70
CA GLN A 96 -41.81 -37.30 -5.92
C GLN A 96 -43.07 -37.16 -6.79
N LEU A 97 -43.12 -36.15 -7.65
CA LEU A 97 -44.24 -35.93 -8.59
C LEU A 97 -44.39 -37.10 -9.57
N ALA A 98 -43.29 -37.68 -10.04
CA ALA A 98 -43.33 -38.85 -10.92
C ALA A 98 -43.96 -40.08 -10.25
N ARG A 99 -43.76 -40.26 -8.94
CA ARG A 99 -44.35 -41.38 -8.18
C ARG A 99 -45.85 -41.22 -7.94
N LEU A 100 -46.36 -39.99 -7.87
CA LEU A 100 -47.79 -39.71 -7.66
C LEU A 100 -48.65 -39.89 -8.93
N ARG A 101 -48.04 -40.09 -10.10
CA ARG A 101 -48.73 -40.30 -11.38
C ARG A 101 -48.91 -41.79 -11.75
N GLN A 102 -48.42 -42.71 -10.92
CA GLN A 102 -48.68 -44.16 -11.03
C GLN A 102 -49.76 -44.56 -10.03
#